data_AF-A0A7C1K9B6-F1
#
_entry.id   AF-A0A7C1K9B6-F1
#
_cell.length_a   1.000
_cell.length_b   1.000
_cell.length_c   1.000
_cell.angle_alpha   90.00
_cell.angle_beta   90.00
_cell.angle_gamma   90.00
#
_symmetry.space_group_name_H-M   'P 1'
#
loop_
_entity.id
_entity.type
_entity.pdbx_description
1 polymer ?
#
loop_
_entity_poly.entity_id
_entity_poly.type
_entity_poly.pdbx_seq_one_letter_code
_entity_poly.pdbx_strand_id
1 'polypeptide(L)' 'MLRETGTPVIPVDEADLEAAWQIMHAFPDRSFSFTDCTAFAVMERLRIERIFAFDRHFLVYRYGPGRRKAFTCEP' A
#
# COMPACT_ATOMS: atom_id res chain seq x y z
N MET A 1 -15.02 -19.08 -0.04
CA MET A 1 -13.74 -18.48 -0.54
C MET A 1 -13.91 -16.97 -0.73
N LEU A 2 -12.86 -16.15 -0.55
CA LEU A 2 -12.93 -14.66 -0.72
C LEU A 2 -13.65 -14.20 -2.00
N ARG A 3 -13.49 -14.94 -3.11
CA ARG A 3 -14.12 -14.66 -4.40
C ARG A 3 -15.65 -14.88 -4.44
N GLU A 4 -16.22 -15.57 -3.46
CA GLU A 4 -17.68 -15.82 -3.37
C GLU A 4 -18.43 -14.65 -2.70
N THR A 5 -17.71 -13.72 -2.08
CA THR A 5 -18.29 -12.62 -1.29
C THR A 5 -18.55 -11.34 -2.10
N GLY A 6 -18.26 -11.34 -3.41
CA GLY A 6 -18.32 -10.14 -4.25
C GLY A 6 -17.14 -9.17 -4.05
N THR A 7 -16.19 -9.50 -3.17
CA THR A 7 -14.98 -8.70 -2.93
C THR A 7 -13.95 -8.93 -4.04
N PRO A 8 -13.53 -7.89 -4.78
CA PRO A 8 -12.48 -8.03 -5.79
C PRO A 8 -11.15 -8.44 -5.15
N VAL A 9 -10.50 -9.45 -5.73
CA VAL A 9 -9.13 -9.84 -5.37
C VAL A 9 -8.19 -9.31 -6.43
N ILE A 10 -7.39 -8.32 -6.08
CA ILE A 10 -6.45 -7.68 -6.99
C ILE A 10 -5.14 -8.48 -7.01
N PRO A 11 -4.71 -8.99 -8.17
CA PRO A 11 -3.38 -9.59 -8.31
C PRO A 11 -2.30 -8.50 -8.24
N VAL A 12 -1.16 -8.86 -7.67
CA VAL A 12 0.04 -8.03 -7.67
C VAL A 12 0.79 -8.27 -8.99
N ASP A 13 1.19 -7.19 -9.65
CA ASP A 13 1.95 -7.23 -10.90
C ASP A 13 3.45 -7.03 -10.63
N GLU A 14 4.31 -7.38 -11.59
CA GLU A 14 5.77 -7.21 -11.46
C GLU A 14 6.17 -5.75 -11.19
N ALA A 15 5.46 -4.81 -11.80
CA ALA A 15 5.67 -3.38 -11.55
C ALA A 15 5.35 -2.96 -10.10
N ASP A 16 4.39 -3.62 -9.45
CA ASP A 16 4.08 -3.36 -8.04
C ASP A 16 5.19 -3.90 -7.14
N LEU A 17 5.78 -5.06 -7.48
CA LEU A 17 6.89 -5.64 -6.73
C LEU A 17 8.15 -4.77 -6.81
N GLU A 18 8.46 -4.25 -8.00
CA GLU A 18 9.57 -3.31 -8.17
C GLU A 18 9.31 -2.01 -7.39
N ALA A 19 8.10 -1.44 -7.49
CA ALA A 19 7.73 -0.26 -6.71
C ALA A 19 7.82 -0.53 -5.19
N ALA A 20 7.37 -1.70 -4.73
CA ALA A 20 7.48 -2.11 -3.33
C ALA A 20 8.93 -2.18 -2.85
N TRP A 21 9.84 -2.70 -3.69
CA TRP A 21 11.26 -2.72 -3.41
C TRP A 21 11.84 -1.31 -3.25
N GLN A 22 11.50 -0.41 -4.17
CA GLN A 22 11.90 1.00 -4.09
C GLN A 22 11.34 1.68 -2.83
N ILE A 23 10.08 1.42 -2.48
CA ILE A 23 9.45 1.94 -1.27
C ILE A 23 10.20 1.47 -0.02
N MET A 24 10.48 0.18 0.10
CA MET A 24 11.19 -0.38 1.24
C MET A 24 12.54 0.30 1.46
N HIS A 25 13.28 0.57 0.38
CA HIS A 25 14.59 1.23 0.45
C HIS A 25 14.50 2.73 0.73
N ALA A 26 13.38 3.36 0.38
CA ALA A 26 13.18 4.79 0.56
C ALA A 26 12.66 5.18 1.97
N PHE A 27 12.39 4.18 2.83
CA PHE A 27 11.98 4.33 4.23
C PHE A 27 12.75 3.34 5.14
N PRO A 28 14.09 3.37 5.19
CA PRO A 28 14.89 2.37 5.91
C PRO A 28 14.68 2.41 7.43
N ASP A 29 14.30 3.58 7.97
CA ASP A 29 14.00 3.76 9.39
C ASP A 29 12.57 3.31 9.78
N ARG A 30 11.80 2.77 8.83
CA ARG A 30 10.46 2.26 9.05
C ARG A 30 10.48 0.75 8.92
N SER A 31 9.85 0.07 9.88
CA SER A 31 9.69 -1.38 9.91
C SER A 31 8.59 -1.86 8.97
N PHE A 32 8.51 -1.31 7.76
CA PHE A 32 7.54 -1.78 6.76
C PHE A 32 7.93 -3.18 6.31
N SER A 33 6.97 -4.10 6.35
CA SER A 33 7.15 -5.40 5.72
C SER A 33 7.11 -5.24 4.19
N PHE A 34 7.61 -6.25 3.47
CA PHE A 34 7.48 -6.26 2.01
C PHE A 34 6.01 -6.31 1.56
N THR A 35 5.15 -6.98 2.34
CA THR A 35 3.71 -6.98 2.11
C THR A 35 3.09 -5.59 2.25
N ASP A 36 3.51 -4.80 3.24
CA ASP A 36 3.05 -3.40 3.38
C ASP A 36 3.45 -2.57 2.17
N CYS A 37 4.73 -2.67 1.76
CA CYS A 37 5.24 -1.94 0.59
C CYS A 37 4.52 -2.34 -0.70
N THR A 38 4.18 -3.63 -0.84
CA THR A 38 3.40 -4.15 -1.97
C THR A 38 1.98 -3.61 -1.96
N ALA A 39 1.32 -3.58 -0.80
CA ALA A 39 0.00 -2.99 -0.66
C ALA A 39 0.01 -1.49 -1.01
N PHE A 40 1.00 -0.73 -0.54
CA PHE A 40 1.17 0.68 -0.88
C PHE A 40 1.33 0.87 -2.40
N ALA A 41 2.19 0.08 -3.05
CA ALA A 41 2.42 0.16 -4.50
C ALA A 41 1.13 -0.08 -5.31
N VAL A 42 0.39 -1.16 -4.98
CA VAL A 42 -0.90 -1.47 -5.63
C VAL A 42 -1.89 -0.33 -5.44
N MET A 43 -1.99 0.22 -4.23
CA MET A 43 -2.90 1.31 -3.91
C MET A 43 -2.55 2.59 -4.67
N GLU A 44 -1.26 2.92 -4.81
CA GLU A 44 -0.82 4.07 -5.61
C GLU A 44 -1.16 3.90 -7.09
N ARG A 45 -0.90 2.72 -7.65
CA ARG A 45 -1.23 2.39 -9.05
C ARG A 45 -2.71 2.52 -9.32
N LEU A 46 -3.55 2.01 -8.42
CA LEU A 46 -5.01 2.01 -8.56
C LEU A 46 -5.68 3.28 -8.04
N ARG A 47 -4.90 4.22 -7.49
CA ARG A 47 -5.38 5.47 -6.86
C ARG A 47 -6.40 5.20 -5.73
N ILE A 48 -6.15 4.17 -4.95
CA ILE A 48 -6.95 3.84 -3.76
C ILE A 48 -6.41 4.68 -2.59
N GLU A 49 -7.24 5.58 -2.08
CA GLU A 49 -6.85 6.50 -1.00
C GLU A 49 -7.45 6.11 0.35
N ARG A 50 -8.55 5.33 0.36
CA ARG A 50 -9.24 4.87 1.57
C ARG A 50 -8.92 3.41 1.86
N ILE A 51 -8.67 3.10 3.12
CA ILE A 51 -8.23 1.78 3.56
C ILE A 51 -9.05 1.36 4.77
N PHE A 52 -9.27 0.05 4.90
CA PHE A 52 -9.72 -0.56 6.15
C PHE A 52 -8.60 -1.47 6.67
N ALA A 53 -7.86 -1.02 7.68
CA ALA A 53 -6.77 -1.78 8.29
C ALA A 53 -6.49 -1.31 9.71
N PHE A 54 -6.06 -2.24 10.56
CA PHE A 54 -5.63 -1.95 11.93
C PHE A 54 -4.14 -1.60 12.03
N ASP A 55 -3.37 -1.81 10.96
CA ASP A 55 -1.93 -1.57 10.94
C ASP A 55 -1.63 -0.06 10.83
N ARG A 56 -0.83 0.44 11.77
CA ARG A 56 -0.41 1.84 11.85
C ARG A 56 0.56 2.24 10.74
N HIS A 57 1.20 1.29 10.06
CA HIS A 57 2.09 1.58 8.93
C HIS A 57 1.41 2.43 7.84
N PHE A 58 0.12 2.20 7.60
CA PHE A 58 -0.64 2.96 6.61
C PHE A 58 -0.94 4.40 7.02
N LEU A 59 -0.92 4.72 8.32
CA LEU A 59 -1.10 6.08 8.83
C LEU A 59 0.15 6.95 8.63
N VAL A 60 1.33 6.31 8.58
CA VAL A 60 2.62 7.01 8.51
C VAL A 60 3.23 7.01 7.12
N TYR A 61 2.82 6.08 6.24
CA TYR A 61 3.27 6.08 4.87
C TYR A 61 2.82 7.35 4.12
N ARG A 62 3.72 7.89 3.29
CA ARG A 62 3.52 9.15 2.56
C ARG A 62 4.00 9.02 1.13
N TYR A 63 3.14 9.38 0.18
CA TYR A 63 3.35 9.09 -1.24
C TYR A 63 3.04 10.28 -2.17
N GLY A 64 3.22 10.06 -3.47
CA GLY A 64 3.02 11.07 -4.51
C GLY A 64 4.08 12.19 -4.48
N PRO A 65 3.84 13.29 -5.24
CA PRO A 65 4.82 14.37 -5.40
C PRO A 65 5.25 14.97 -4.06
N GLY A 66 6.55 14.83 -3.74
CA GLY A 66 7.13 15.30 -2.49
C GLY A 66 6.58 14.63 -1.23
N ARG A 67 6.02 13.41 -1.33
CA ARG A 67 5.45 12.65 -0.20
C ARG A 67 4.41 13.43 0.58
N ARG A 68 3.55 14.19 -0.12
CA ARG A 68 2.50 15.02 0.49
C ARG A 68 1.15 14.34 0.60
N LYS A 69 0.98 13.15 0.00
CA LYS A 69 -0.25 12.38 0.12
C LYS A 69 -0.14 11.36 1.25
N ALA A 70 -1.29 11.05 1.84
CA ALA A 70 -1.47 10.07 2.90
C ALA A 70 -2.73 9.27 2.60
N PHE A 71 -2.77 8.02 3.06
CA PHE A 71 -4.00 7.23 3.03
C PHE A 71 -4.95 7.68 4.15
N THR A 72 -6.25 7.53 3.92
CA THR A 72 -7.31 7.70 4.90
C THR A 72 -7.71 6.33 5.43
N CYS A 73 -7.47 6.08 6.71
CA CYS A 73 -7.96 4.86 7.37
C CYS A 73 -9.40 5.05 7.82
N GLU A 74 -10.26 4.15 7.37
CA GLU A 74 -11.65 4.02 7.79
C GLU A 74 -11.75 2.97 8.91
N PRO A 75 -12.66 3.16 9.88
CA PRO A 75 -12.87 2.26 11.01
C PRO A 75 -13.55 0.95 10.61
#